data_AF-A0A1G0MD26-F1
#
_entry.id   AF-A0A1G0MD26-F1
#
_cell.length_a   1.000
_cell.length_b   1.000
_cell.length_c   1.000
_cell.angle_alpha   90.00
_cell.angle_beta   90.00
_cell.angle_gamma   90.00
#
_symmetry.space_group_name_H-M   'P 1'
#
loop_
_entity.id
_entity.type
_entity.pdbx_description
1 polymer ?
#
loop_
_entity_poly.entity_id
_entity_poly.type
_entity_poly.pdbx_seq_one_letter_code
_entity_poly.pdbx_strand_id
1 'polypeptide(L)'
;MKLSDYRETYYEFSGKASEVARKLAFAGIALVWIFKTSDAPTPKIPKELILPTGLLVLTLVFDLFQYIAATAIWGVFQWYEERKLSDINDDPELSTPPCLKWPQNTFFGLKLISISMAYVLLSIFVWRVWLQ
;
A
#
# COMPACT_ATOMS: atom_id res chain seq x y z
N MET A 1 -1.02 23.76 18.02
CA MET A 1 -1.80 22.72 17.32
C MET A 1 -2.56 21.91 18.33
N LYS A 2 -3.85 21.68 18.08
CA LYS A 2 -4.69 20.77 18.85
C LYS A 2 -4.41 19.33 18.39
N LEU A 3 -4.79 18.35 19.22
CA LEU A 3 -4.64 16.93 18.89
C LEU A 3 -5.40 16.54 17.60
N SER A 4 -6.50 17.23 17.31
CA SER A 4 -7.25 17.12 16.05
C SER A 4 -6.36 17.42 14.84
N ASP A 5 -5.58 18.50 14.91
CA ASP A 5 -4.75 18.99 13.82
C ASP A 5 -3.65 17.97 13.48
N TYR A 6 -3.04 17.35 14.50
CA TYR A 6 -2.06 16.28 14.31
C TYR A 6 -2.67 15.04 13.63
N ARG A 7 -3.91 14.68 13.96
CA ARG A 7 -4.61 13.54 13.33
C ARG A 7 -4.91 13.82 11.87
N GLU A 8 -5.39 15.03 11.56
CA GLU A 8 -5.67 15.46 10.20
C GLU A 8 -4.39 15.45 9.35
N THR A 9 -3.30 16.04 9.86
CA THR A 9 -1.99 16.03 9.19
C THR A 9 -1.49 14.59 8.97
N TYR A 10 -1.68 13.69 9.94
CA TYR A 10 -1.35 12.28 9.77
C TYR A 10 -2.15 11.63 8.64
N TYR A 11 -3.46 11.87 8.56
CA TYR A 11 -4.31 11.32 7.51
C TYR A 11 -3.95 11.85 6.13
N GLU A 12 -3.62 13.13 6.02
CA GLU A 12 -3.14 13.73 4.77
C GLU A 12 -1.85 13.06 4.28
N PHE A 13 -0.81 13.01 5.12
CA PHE A 13 0.48 12.45 4.71
C PHE A 13 0.43 10.94 4.49
N SER A 14 -0.32 10.19 5.31
CA SER A 14 -0.49 8.75 5.11
C SER A 14 -1.26 8.43 3.83
N GLY A 15 -2.29 9.21 3.52
CA GLY A 15 -2.99 9.16 2.23
C GLY A 15 -2.04 9.43 1.06
N LYS A 16 -1.23 10.47 1.16
CA LYS A 16 -0.25 10.80 0.13
C LYS A 16 0.83 9.73 -0.04
N ALA A 17 1.35 9.18 1.06
CA ALA A 17 2.34 8.11 1.03
C ALA A 17 1.81 6.86 0.32
N SER A 18 0.54 6.52 0.55
CA SER A 18 -0.16 5.42 -0.14
C SER A 18 -0.21 5.63 -1.66
N GLU A 19 -0.61 6.83 -2.08
CA GLU A 19 -0.69 7.21 -3.49
C GLU A 19 0.70 7.13 -4.17
N VAL A 20 1.72 7.66 -3.51
CA VAL A 20 3.10 7.65 -3.99
C VAL A 20 3.63 6.22 -4.08
N ALA A 21 3.42 5.38 -3.06
CA ALA A 21 3.85 3.98 -3.05
C ALA A 21 3.26 3.20 -4.24
N ARG A 22 1.99 3.42 -4.58
CA ARG A 22 1.35 2.80 -5.74
C ARG A 22 1.96 3.27 -7.06
N LYS A 23 2.16 4.57 -7.21
CA LYS A 23 2.81 5.16 -8.40
C LYS A 23 4.23 4.62 -8.59
N LEU A 24 5.00 4.54 -7.50
CA LEU A 24 6.32 3.94 -7.48
C LEU A 24 6.28 2.46 -7.85
N ALA A 25 5.32 1.69 -7.33
CA ALA A 25 5.19 0.28 -7.69
C ALA A 25 5.01 0.08 -9.21
N PHE A 26 4.10 0.85 -9.83
CA PHE A 26 3.90 0.79 -11.29
C PHE A 26 5.12 1.28 -12.08
N ALA A 27 5.75 2.39 -11.65
CA ALA A 27 6.95 2.91 -12.30
C ALA A 27 8.13 1.92 -12.21
N GLY A 28 8.30 1.26 -11.06
CA GLY A 28 9.31 0.23 -10.86
C GLY A 28 9.07 -1.00 -11.75
N ILE A 29 7.82 -1.43 -11.90
CA ILE A 29 7.48 -2.55 -12.81
C ILE A 29 7.80 -2.17 -14.26
N ALA A 30 7.47 -0.94 -14.67
CA ALA A 30 7.84 -0.42 -15.99
C ALA A 30 9.36 -0.38 -16.19
N LEU A 31 10.11 0.05 -15.18
CA LEU A 31 11.58 0.05 -15.21
C LEU A 31 12.14 -1.36 -15.41
N VAL A 32 11.65 -2.35 -14.65
CA VAL A 32 12.05 -3.77 -14.84
C VAL A 32 11.79 -4.23 -16.26
N TRP A 33 10.67 -3.84 -16.86
CA TRP A 33 10.29 -4.23 -18.21
C TRP A 33 11.24 -3.69 -19.29
N ILE A 34 11.92 -2.57 -19.04
CA ILE A 34 12.96 -2.02 -19.93
C ILE A 34 14.18 -2.95 -19.99
N PHE A 35 14.53 -3.60 -18.87
CA PHE A 35 15.68 -4.50 -18.76
C PHE A 35 15.41 -5.96 -19.16
N LYS A 36 14.21 -6.27 -19.66
CA LYS A 36 13.89 -7.62 -20.16
C LYS A 36 14.75 -7.91 -21.40
N THR A 37 15.43 -9.06 -21.43
CA THR A 37 16.29 -9.43 -22.56
C THR A 37 15.47 -10.17 -23.62
N SER A 38 15.55 -9.72 -24.88
CA SER A 38 14.75 -10.24 -26.00
C SER A 38 15.44 -11.34 -26.81
N ASP A 39 16.73 -11.61 -26.57
CA ASP A 39 17.52 -12.54 -27.40
C ASP A 39 17.32 -14.03 -27.04
N ALA A 40 16.52 -14.34 -26.03
CA ALA A 40 16.14 -15.70 -25.70
C ALA A 40 14.74 -16.04 -26.27
N PRO A 41 14.46 -17.30 -26.65
CA PRO A 41 13.14 -17.72 -27.13
C PRO A 41 12.00 -17.51 -26.12
N THR A 42 12.36 -17.18 -24.86
CA THR A 42 11.45 -16.69 -23.83
C THR A 42 12.01 -15.39 -23.28
N PRO A 43 11.22 -14.30 -23.19
CA PRO A 43 11.68 -13.08 -22.55
C PRO A 43 12.08 -13.40 -21.10
N LYS A 44 13.35 -13.22 -20.77
CA LYS A 44 13.90 -13.52 -19.45
C LYS A 44 14.20 -12.22 -18.72
N ILE A 45 13.62 -12.08 -17.54
CA ILE A 45 14.00 -11.04 -16.58
C ILE A 45 15.33 -11.48 -15.95
N PRO A 46 16.35 -10.60 -15.87
CA PRO A 46 17.58 -10.88 -15.13
C PRO A 46 17.26 -11.37 -13.71
N LYS A 47 17.96 -12.41 -13.23
CA LYS A 47 17.69 -13.02 -11.91
C LYS A 47 17.70 -11.99 -10.77
N GLU A 48 18.53 -10.96 -10.89
CA GLU A 48 18.65 -9.85 -9.94
C GLU A 48 17.38 -8.98 -9.85
N LEU A 49 16.59 -8.90 -10.92
CA LEU A 49 15.35 -8.12 -10.98
C LEU A 49 14.11 -8.89 -10.55
N ILE A 50 14.19 -10.22 -10.39
CA ILE A 50 13.04 -11.05 -9.96
C ILE A 50 12.59 -10.65 -8.55
N LEU A 51 13.53 -10.51 -7.61
CA LEU A 51 13.22 -10.14 -6.22
C LEU A 51 12.61 -8.72 -6.12
N PRO A 52 13.19 -7.66 -6.70
CA PRO A 52 12.57 -6.33 -6.75
C PRO A 52 11.17 -6.36 -7.36
N THR A 53 10.97 -7.10 -8.45
CA THR A 53 9.66 -7.24 -9.10
C THR A 53 8.63 -7.87 -8.17
N GLY A 54 9.02 -8.93 -7.45
CA GLY A 54 8.18 -9.56 -6.44
C GLY A 54 7.77 -8.60 -5.33
N LEU A 55 8.69 -7.77 -4.85
CA LEU A 55 8.41 -6.76 -3.82
C LEU A 55 7.48 -5.63 -4.32
N LEU A 56 7.61 -5.21 -5.58
CA LEU A 56 6.70 -4.23 -6.19
C LEU A 56 5.28 -4.80 -6.31
N VAL A 57 5.14 -6.07 -6.73
CA VAL A 57 3.83 -6.75 -6.79
C VAL A 57 3.25 -6.91 -5.39
N LEU A 58 4.05 -7.35 -4.41
CA LEU A 58 3.62 -7.45 -3.01
C LEU A 58 3.16 -6.10 -2.45
N THR A 59 3.82 -5.01 -2.83
CA THR A 59 3.37 -3.65 -2.47
C THR A 59 1.95 -3.38 -2.96
N LEU A 60 1.64 -3.70 -4.22
CA LEU A 60 0.30 -3.52 -4.79
C LEU A 60 -0.74 -4.44 -4.14
N VAL A 61 -0.36 -5.68 -3.83
CA VAL A 61 -1.23 -6.63 -3.12
C VAL A 61 -1.57 -6.13 -1.72
N PHE A 62 -0.58 -5.68 -0.94
CA PHE A 62 -0.80 -5.09 0.38
C PHE A 62 -1.58 -3.77 0.30
N ASP A 63 -1.35 -2.96 -0.73
CA ASP A 63 -2.13 -1.73 -0.95
C ASP A 63 -3.61 -2.06 -1.18
N LEU A 64 -3.92 -3.05 -2.03
CA LEU A 64 -5.29 -3.51 -2.23
C LEU A 64 -5.90 -4.06 -0.95
N PHE A 65 -5.18 -4.94 -0.23
CA PHE A 65 -5.68 -5.53 1.01
C PHE A 65 -5.90 -4.50 2.12
N GLN A 66 -5.10 -3.44 2.18
CA GLN A 66 -5.35 -2.33 3.11
C GLN A 66 -6.74 -1.74 2.91
N TYR A 67 -7.13 -1.45 1.65
CA TYR A 67 -8.43 -0.87 1.36
C TYR A 67 -9.56 -1.88 1.51
N ILE A 68 -9.37 -3.14 1.12
CA ILE A 68 -10.36 -4.22 1.35
C ILE A 68 -10.63 -4.39 2.84
N ALA A 69 -9.57 -4.46 3.67
CA ALA A 69 -9.70 -4.59 5.11
C ALA A 69 -10.43 -3.39 5.72
N ALA A 70 -10.09 -2.17 5.29
CA ALA A 70 -10.79 -0.97 5.72
C ALA A 70 -12.28 -1.03 5.39
N THR A 71 -12.64 -1.30 4.13
CA THR A 71 -14.04 -1.38 3.68
C THR A 71 -14.82 -2.47 4.42
N ALA A 72 -14.24 -3.65 4.60
CA ALA A 72 -14.90 -4.75 5.31
C ALA A 72 -15.15 -4.39 6.78
N ILE A 73 -14.15 -3.85 7.46
CA ILE A 73 -14.24 -3.48 8.87
C ILE A 73 -15.26 -2.38 9.10
N TRP A 74 -15.19 -1.29 8.32
CA TRP A 74 -16.11 -0.16 8.45
C TRP A 74 -17.52 -0.53 8.00
N GLY A 75 -17.68 -1.34 6.95
CA GLY A 75 -18.98 -1.81 6.49
C GLY A 75 -19.68 -2.72 7.50
N VAL A 76 -18.96 -3.65 8.13
CA VAL A 76 -19.51 -4.50 9.19
C VAL A 76 -19.86 -3.68 10.43
N PHE A 77 -19.02 -2.71 10.81
CA PHE A 77 -19.28 -1.82 11.94
C PHE A 77 -20.52 -0.97 11.73
N GLN A 78 -20.64 -0.32 10.56
CA GLN A 78 -21.81 0.46 10.17
C GLN A 78 -23.08 -0.40 10.24
N TRP A 79 -23.06 -1.56 9.60
CA TRP A 79 -24.21 -2.48 9.58
C TRP A 79 -24.61 -2.96 10.98
N TYR A 80 -23.65 -3.19 11.86
CA TYR A 80 -23.90 -3.61 13.24
C TYR A 80 -24.53 -2.51 14.09
N GLU A 81 -24.08 -1.26 13.93
CA GLU A 81 -24.61 -0.12 14.68
C GLU A 81 -25.98 0.32 14.13
N GLU A 82 -26.18 0.31 12.80
CA GLU A 82 -27.50 0.55 12.17
C GLU A 82 -28.58 -0.41 12.69
N ARG A 83 -28.21 -1.66 12.98
CA ARG A 83 -29.13 -2.68 13.54
C ARG A 83 -29.51 -2.44 15.00
N LYS A 84 -28.78 -1.62 15.74
CA LYS A 84 -29.10 -1.26 17.13
C LYS A 84 -29.95 0.00 17.24
N LEU A 85 -30.02 0.80 16.18
CA LEU A 85 -30.82 2.00 16.16
C LEU A 85 -32.31 1.65 16.16
N SER A 86 -33.08 2.40 16.93
CA SER A 86 -34.55 2.29 16.97
C SER A 86 -35.20 3.08 15.83
N ASP A 87 -34.54 4.15 15.36
CA ASP A 87 -34.88 4.91 14.16
C ASP A 87 -33.66 4.98 13.23
N ILE A 88 -33.83 4.66 11.95
CA ILE A 88 -32.77 4.70 10.94
C ILE A 88 -32.27 6.14 10.67
N ASN A 89 -33.05 7.16 11.05
CA ASN A 89 -32.66 8.57 10.89
C ASN A 89 -31.86 9.14 12.07
N ASP A 90 -31.69 8.40 13.17
CA ASP A 90 -30.84 8.85 14.27
C ASP A 90 -29.35 8.73 13.86
N ASP A 91 -28.60 9.83 13.98
CA ASP A 91 -27.14 9.89 13.73
C ASP A 91 -26.38 10.15 15.06
N PRO A 92 -26.27 9.13 15.94
CA PRO A 92 -25.58 9.30 17.21
C PRO A 92 -24.06 9.34 17.01
N GLU A 93 -23.37 10.16 17.81
CA GLU A 93 -21.90 10.14 17.85
C GLU A 93 -21.38 8.80 18.37
N LEU A 94 -20.84 7.96 17.47
CA LEU A 94 -20.28 6.66 17.81
C LEU A 94 -18.78 6.77 18.14
N SER A 95 -18.39 6.33 19.34
CA SER A 95 -16.98 6.18 19.69
C SER A 95 -16.39 4.95 19.01
N THR A 96 -15.44 5.12 18.11
CA THR A 96 -14.85 4.00 17.37
C THR A 96 -13.88 3.17 18.21
N PRO A 97 -14.02 1.83 18.23
CA PRO A 97 -13.10 0.97 18.97
C PRO A 97 -11.66 1.06 18.42
N PRO A 98 -10.62 1.13 19.27
CA PRO A 98 -9.22 1.20 18.82
C PRO A 98 -8.78 0.00 17.97
N CYS A 99 -9.35 -1.18 18.23
CA CYS A 99 -8.97 -2.44 17.58
C CYS A 99 -9.31 -2.47 16.07
N LEU A 100 -10.30 -1.71 15.62
CA LEU A 100 -10.70 -1.68 14.20
C LEU A 100 -9.60 -1.11 13.29
N LYS A 101 -8.70 -0.27 13.83
CA LYS A 101 -7.67 0.42 13.06
C LYS A 101 -6.45 -0.47 12.76
N TRP A 102 -6.28 -1.55 13.52
CA TRP A 102 -5.05 -2.35 13.49
C TRP A 102 -4.83 -3.08 12.17
N PRO A 103 -5.82 -3.79 11.58
CA PRO A 103 -5.62 -4.53 10.33
C PRO A 103 -5.28 -3.63 9.14
N GLN A 104 -5.90 -2.44 9.06
CA GLN A 104 -5.58 -1.48 8.01
C GLN A 104 -4.15 -0.94 8.17
N ASN A 105 -3.73 -0.65 9.39
CA ASN A 105 -2.42 -0.07 9.66
C ASN A 105 -1.28 -1.08 9.46
N THR A 106 -1.52 -2.38 9.69
CA THR A 106 -0.52 -3.43 9.42
C THR A 106 -0.24 -3.56 7.91
N PHE A 107 -1.27 -3.62 7.06
CA PHE A 107 -1.08 -3.63 5.61
C PHE A 107 -0.43 -2.35 5.09
N PHE A 108 -0.77 -1.19 5.68
CA PHE A 108 -0.11 0.08 5.39
C PHE A 108 1.39 0.06 5.72
N GLY A 109 1.79 -0.54 6.84
CA GLY A 109 3.21 -0.71 7.17
C GLY A 109 3.92 -1.67 6.22
N LEU A 110 3.33 -2.84 5.98
CA LEU A 110 3.91 -3.89 5.13
C LEU A 110 4.15 -3.41 3.70
N LYS A 111 3.23 -2.65 3.11
CA LYS A 111 3.43 -2.10 1.76
C LYS A 111 4.56 -1.09 1.72
N LEU A 112 4.71 -0.23 2.74
CA LEU A 112 5.77 0.78 2.79
C LEU A 112 7.15 0.13 2.94
N ILE A 113 7.26 -0.90 3.77
CA ILE A 113 8.51 -1.68 3.88
C ILE A 113 8.83 -2.35 2.54
N SER A 114 7.83 -2.97 1.91
CA SER A 114 8.00 -3.67 0.62
C SER A 114 8.47 -2.73 -0.50
N ILE A 115 7.87 -1.54 -0.62
CA ILE A 115 8.24 -0.59 -1.68
C ILE A 115 9.63 0.03 -1.42
N SER A 116 9.95 0.33 -0.16
CA SER A 116 11.28 0.82 0.20
C SER A 116 12.37 -0.20 -0.12
N MET A 117 12.16 -1.47 0.23
CA MET A 117 13.10 -2.55 -0.10
C MET A 117 13.22 -2.74 -1.62
N ALA A 118 12.11 -2.71 -2.36
CA ALA A 118 12.12 -2.84 -3.81
C ALA A 118 12.99 -1.76 -4.47
N TYR A 119 12.83 -0.50 -4.04
CA TYR A 119 13.56 0.62 -4.61
C TYR A 119 15.04 0.62 -4.24
N VAL A 120 15.41 0.22 -3.02
CA VAL A 120 16.82 0.02 -2.65
C VAL A 120 17.48 -0.98 -3.59
N LEU A 121 16.85 -2.12 -3.84
CA LEU A 121 17.41 -3.14 -4.73
C LEU A 121 17.45 -2.69 -6.20
N LEU A 122 16.41 -2.01 -6.69
CA LEU A 122 16.40 -1.44 -8.05
C LEU A 122 17.51 -0.42 -8.23
N SER A 123 17.72 0.47 -7.26
CA SER A 123 18.78 1.47 -7.31
C SER A 123 20.17 0.82 -7.34
N ILE A 124 20.40 -0.23 -6.54
CA ILE A 124 21.66 -0.99 -6.57
C ILE A 124 21.89 -1.61 -7.95
N PHE A 125 20.86 -2.23 -8.53
CA PHE A 125 20.95 -2.83 -9.86
C PHE A 125 21.26 -1.80 -10.94
N VAL A 126 20.52 -0.69 -10.99
CA VAL A 126 20.74 0.38 -11.96
C VAL A 126 22.14 0.98 -11.81
N TRP A 127 22.59 1.22 -10.57
CA TRP A 127 23.93 1.71 -10.31
C TRP A 127 25.01 0.78 -10.87
N ARG A 128 24.86 -0.55 -10.66
CA ARG A 128 25.79 -1.55 -11.17
C ARG A 128 25.83 -1.59 -12.70
N VAL A 129 24.69 -1.49 -13.36
CA VAL A 129 24.60 -1.58 -14.84
C VAL A 129 25.16 -0.36 -15.55
N TRP A 130 25.06 0.84 -14.96
CA TRP A 130 25.42 2.10 -15.62
C TRP A 130 26.80 2.65 -15.25
N LEU A 131 27.35 2.29 -14.09
CA LEU A 131 28.64 2.80 -13.60
C LEU A 131 29.76 1.74 -13.64
N GLN A 132 29.51 0.59 -14.26
CA GLN A 132 30.52 -0.40 -14.64
C GLN A 132 30.57 -0.53 -16.15
#